data_AF-A0A934WGK7-F1
#
_entry.id   AF-A0A934WGK7-F1
#
_cell.length_a   1.000
_cell.length_b   1.000
_cell.length_c   1.000
_cell.angle_alpha   90.00
_cell.angle_beta   90.00
_cell.angle_gamma   90.00
#
_symmetry.space_group_name_H-M   'P 1'
#
loop_
_entity.id
_entity.type
_entity.pdbx_description
1 polymer ?
#
loop_
_entity_poly.entity_id
_entity_poly.type
_entity_poly.pdbx_seq_one_letter_code
_entity_poly.pdbx_strand_id
1 'polypeptide(L)'
;MAKTTDYAGNKIYENGTLKKVLVDGGYLEVTQVNNVNQYVYHYYLTDHLGNNRHVANAGGTVIQMTHYYPFGMHFAPGTGGDSQPYKYNGKELHQTHGLNLYDYSARYYESAVGRFTSVDPLAELYYSISPYTYCNNNPIKFIDPSGMKYANASDSAYAYNNMFDLLGQIVCLLMQRSNLKQNNQDIGNIDDRISEMNKSINDFADMGNDLLKTYTFNDVGEMGTPRILFSDNSNLITLDVIKSDIGTVMHESRHDGQIARRELWEDNYYEGHEISAYRAQYAYMGRLSINTAPRLEMENIVFFSLGSLPITNITNINQINRSFINSIAEKGTNSLGTNSINYIYPPTQNISSLQWNGIGFSKKSYFKRR
;
A
#
# COMPACT_ATOMS: atom_id res chain seq x y z
N MET A 1 -27.22 -25.41 -20.97
CA MET A 1 -26.74 -25.69 -19.60
C MET A 1 -26.47 -24.36 -18.94
N ALA A 2 -26.84 -24.19 -17.66
CA ALA A 2 -26.48 -22.98 -16.92
C ALA A 2 -24.95 -22.94 -16.76
N LYS A 3 -24.31 -21.82 -17.12
CA LYS A 3 -22.90 -21.59 -16.83
C LYS A 3 -22.77 -21.24 -15.36
N THR A 4 -21.98 -22.01 -14.61
CA THR A 4 -21.67 -21.71 -13.20
C THR A 4 -20.23 -21.23 -13.12
N THR A 5 -19.99 -20.11 -12.44
CA THR A 5 -18.65 -19.55 -12.20
C THR A 5 -18.43 -19.48 -10.69
N ASP A 6 -17.42 -20.19 -10.19
CA ASP A 6 -17.06 -20.23 -8.78
C ASP A 6 -15.73 -19.50 -8.56
N TYR A 7 -15.69 -18.63 -7.55
CA TYR A 7 -14.53 -17.85 -7.19
C TYR A 7 -13.94 -18.38 -5.88
N ALA A 8 -12.69 -18.82 -5.90
CA ALA A 8 -11.96 -19.32 -4.74
C ALA A 8 -10.63 -18.56 -4.59
N GLY A 9 -10.67 -17.42 -3.90
CA GLY A 9 -9.54 -16.51 -3.80
C GLY A 9 -9.14 -15.99 -5.17
N ASN A 10 -7.89 -16.23 -5.57
CA ASN A 10 -7.39 -15.83 -6.89
C ASN A 10 -7.70 -16.84 -8.01
N LYS A 11 -8.45 -17.91 -7.74
CA LYS A 11 -8.78 -18.96 -8.72
C LYS A 11 -10.24 -18.82 -9.15
N ILE A 12 -10.46 -18.92 -10.45
CA ILE A 12 -11.79 -18.87 -11.06
C ILE A 12 -12.05 -20.21 -11.74
N TYR A 13 -13.13 -20.86 -11.33
CA TYR A 13 -13.61 -22.13 -11.87
C TYR A 13 -14.86 -21.88 -12.71
N GLU A 14 -14.95 -22.53 -13.86
CA GLU A 14 -16.19 -22.57 -14.65
C GLU A 14 -16.65 -24.02 -14.73
N ASN A 15 -17.89 -24.29 -14.30
CA ASN A 15 -18.48 -25.64 -14.23
C ASN A 15 -17.56 -26.65 -13.52
N GLY A 16 -16.98 -26.25 -12.39
CA GLY A 16 -16.06 -27.08 -11.59
C GLY A 16 -14.64 -27.25 -12.15
N THR A 17 -14.30 -26.68 -13.30
CA THR A 17 -12.95 -26.75 -13.89
C THR A 17 -12.21 -25.43 -13.70
N LEU A 18 -10.95 -25.48 -13.26
CA LEU A 18 -10.11 -24.29 -13.14
C LEU A 18 -9.92 -23.65 -14.52
N LYS A 19 -10.28 -22.38 -14.65
CA LYS A 19 -10.16 -21.62 -15.90
C LYS A 19 -9.15 -20.49 -15.83
N LYS A 20 -9.09 -19.77 -14.72
CA LYS A 20 -8.17 -18.64 -14.56
C LYS A 20 -7.56 -18.61 -13.18
N VAL A 21 -6.29 -18.20 -13.11
CA VAL A 21 -5.63 -17.82 -11.86
C VAL A 21 -5.22 -16.36 -11.99
N LEU A 22 -5.87 -15.49 -11.21
CA LEU A 22 -5.51 -14.08 -11.14
C LEU A 22 -4.15 -13.94 -10.46
N VAL A 23 -3.31 -13.12 -11.07
CA VAL A 23 -1.96 -12.84 -10.59
C VAL A 23 -1.71 -11.36 -10.69
N ASP A 24 -0.69 -10.89 -10.00
CA ASP A 24 -0.32 -9.50 -10.12
C ASP A 24 0.11 -9.18 -11.55
N GLY A 25 -0.28 -8.02 -12.07
CA GLY A 25 -0.04 -7.67 -13.46
C GLY A 25 -0.91 -8.39 -14.51
N GLY A 26 -1.84 -9.28 -14.15
CA GLY A 26 -2.52 -10.10 -15.17
C GLY A 26 -3.35 -11.30 -14.70
N TYR A 27 -3.37 -12.34 -15.53
CA TYR A 27 -3.97 -13.64 -15.18
C TYR A 27 -3.28 -14.77 -15.96
N LEU A 28 -3.30 -15.96 -15.39
CA LEU A 28 -3.00 -17.20 -16.08
C LEU A 28 -4.31 -17.79 -16.60
N GLU A 29 -4.41 -18.00 -17.90
CA GLU A 29 -5.44 -18.85 -18.50
C GLU A 29 -5.02 -20.31 -18.37
N VAL A 30 -5.96 -21.17 -17.93
CA VAL A 30 -5.72 -22.59 -17.72
C VAL A 30 -6.51 -23.40 -18.74
N THR A 31 -5.77 -24.11 -19.59
CA THR A 31 -6.33 -25.08 -20.54
C THR A 31 -5.87 -26.49 -20.18
N GLN A 32 -6.71 -27.49 -20.44
CA GLN A 32 -6.32 -28.89 -20.27
C GLN A 32 -5.99 -29.50 -21.61
N VAL A 33 -4.77 -30.05 -21.72
CA VAL A 33 -4.32 -30.86 -22.86
C VAL A 33 -3.92 -32.22 -22.30
N ASN A 34 -4.57 -33.29 -22.74
CA ASN A 34 -4.32 -34.65 -22.26
C ASN A 34 -4.37 -34.80 -20.72
N ASN A 35 -5.38 -34.20 -20.07
CA ASN A 35 -5.53 -34.16 -18.60
C ASN A 35 -4.40 -33.46 -17.84
N VAL A 36 -3.56 -32.67 -18.51
CA VAL A 36 -2.53 -31.83 -17.89
C VAL A 36 -2.91 -30.37 -18.04
N ASN A 37 -2.84 -29.62 -16.94
CA ASN A 37 -3.07 -28.18 -16.97
C ASN A 37 -1.88 -27.48 -17.63
N GLN A 38 -2.16 -26.74 -18.69
CA GLN A 38 -1.26 -25.77 -19.30
C GLN A 38 -1.65 -24.36 -18.85
N TYR A 39 -0.64 -23.53 -18.61
CA TYR A 39 -0.82 -22.16 -18.11
C TYR A 39 -0.29 -21.18 -19.14
N VAL A 40 -1.13 -20.23 -19.56
CA VAL A 40 -0.75 -19.16 -20.48
C VAL A 40 -0.90 -17.83 -19.76
N TYR A 41 0.17 -17.04 -19.74
CA TYR A 41 0.16 -15.74 -19.08
C TYR A 41 -0.47 -14.67 -19.98
N HIS A 42 -1.32 -13.85 -19.40
CA HIS A 42 -1.86 -12.64 -19.98
C HIS A 42 -1.55 -11.44 -19.09
N TYR A 43 -1.02 -10.39 -19.68
CA TYR A 43 -0.59 -9.17 -18.98
C TYR A 43 -1.62 -8.07 -19.15
N TYR A 44 -1.96 -7.42 -18.04
CA TYR A 44 -2.71 -6.18 -18.04
C TYR A 44 -1.78 -4.98 -18.24
N LEU A 45 -2.25 -4.03 -19.04
CA LEU A 45 -1.62 -2.75 -19.29
C LEU A 45 -2.60 -1.65 -18.88
N THR A 46 -2.26 -0.93 -17.84
CA THR A 46 -3.14 0.05 -17.17
C THR A 46 -2.84 1.50 -17.47
N ASP A 47 -3.84 2.34 -17.21
CA ASP A 47 -3.66 3.77 -16.96
C ASP A 47 -3.35 4.08 -15.49
N HIS A 48 -3.27 5.38 -15.14
CA HIS A 48 -2.91 5.84 -13.80
C HIS A 48 -3.93 5.51 -12.72
N LEU A 49 -5.17 5.17 -13.10
CA LEU A 49 -6.25 4.75 -12.18
C LEU A 49 -6.32 3.24 -12.01
N GLY A 50 -5.47 2.49 -12.71
CA GLY A 50 -5.52 1.04 -12.71
C GLY A 50 -6.66 0.48 -13.58
N ASN A 51 -7.16 1.21 -14.59
CA ASN A 51 -8.09 0.66 -15.57
C ASN A 51 -7.37 -0.19 -16.62
N ASN A 52 -7.83 -1.41 -16.87
CA ASN A 52 -7.23 -2.28 -17.88
C ASN A 52 -7.48 -1.71 -19.28
N ARG A 53 -6.48 -1.07 -19.87
CA ARG A 53 -6.55 -0.46 -21.20
C ARG A 53 -6.24 -1.48 -22.29
N HIS A 54 -5.26 -2.34 -22.05
CA HIS A 54 -4.88 -3.41 -22.97
C HIS A 54 -4.63 -4.70 -22.19
N VAL A 55 -4.87 -5.83 -22.85
CA VAL A 55 -4.46 -7.16 -22.39
C VAL A 55 -3.55 -7.74 -23.45
N ALA A 56 -2.34 -8.15 -23.09
CA ALA A 56 -1.40 -8.79 -24.00
C ALA A 56 -1.21 -10.26 -23.62
N ASN A 57 -1.01 -11.15 -24.59
CA ASN A 57 -0.62 -12.53 -24.33
C ASN A 57 0.88 -12.65 -23.99
N ALA A 58 1.33 -13.86 -23.67
CA ALA A 58 2.72 -14.17 -23.36
C ALA A 58 3.74 -13.75 -24.45
N GLY A 59 3.31 -13.69 -25.71
CA GLY A 59 4.12 -13.23 -26.85
C GLY A 59 4.12 -11.71 -27.06
N GLY A 60 3.48 -10.94 -26.19
CA GLY A 60 3.39 -9.47 -26.30
C GLY A 60 2.35 -8.96 -27.30
N THR A 61 1.54 -9.85 -27.89
CA THR A 61 0.45 -9.44 -28.78
C THR A 61 -0.75 -8.98 -27.97
N VAL A 62 -1.27 -7.78 -28.26
CA VAL A 62 -2.49 -7.26 -27.64
C VAL A 62 -3.69 -8.08 -28.12
N ILE A 63 -4.36 -8.74 -27.18
CA ILE A 63 -5.55 -9.56 -27.41
C ILE A 63 -6.84 -8.88 -26.99
N GLN A 64 -6.78 -7.77 -26.23
CA GLN A 64 -7.94 -6.96 -25.89
C GLN A 64 -7.50 -5.51 -25.72
N MET A 65 -8.25 -4.58 -26.27
CA MET A 65 -8.13 -3.15 -26.06
C MET A 65 -9.44 -2.63 -25.48
N THR A 66 -9.39 -1.73 -24.51
CA THR A 66 -10.57 -1.15 -23.88
C THR A 66 -10.31 0.31 -23.53
N HIS A 67 -11.22 1.17 -23.97
CA HIS A 67 -11.19 2.59 -23.70
C HIS A 67 -12.38 2.94 -22.81
N TYR A 68 -12.17 3.86 -21.87
CA TYR A 68 -13.19 4.25 -20.89
C TYR A 68 -13.47 5.75 -21.00
N TYR A 69 -14.74 6.11 -20.90
CA TYR A 69 -15.15 7.44 -20.44
C TYR A 69 -14.72 7.64 -18.98
N PRO A 70 -14.70 8.89 -18.46
CA PRO A 70 -14.22 9.15 -17.09
C PRO A 70 -14.89 8.30 -16.01
N PHE A 71 -16.20 8.04 -16.14
CA PHE A 71 -16.99 7.22 -15.22
C PHE A 71 -16.96 5.71 -15.55
N GLY A 72 -16.07 5.25 -16.42
CA GLY A 72 -15.85 3.82 -16.66
C GLY A 72 -16.73 3.16 -17.70
N MET A 73 -17.64 3.91 -18.35
CA MET A 73 -18.40 3.39 -19.49
C MET A 73 -17.44 3.07 -20.64
N HIS A 74 -17.63 1.94 -21.30
CA HIS A 74 -16.83 1.55 -22.46
C HIS A 74 -17.03 2.54 -23.61
N PHE A 75 -15.93 3.04 -24.15
CA PHE A 75 -15.90 3.78 -25.40
C PHE A 75 -15.84 2.77 -26.57
N ALA A 76 -16.51 3.09 -27.69
CA ALA A 76 -16.72 2.23 -28.85
C ALA A 76 -15.44 1.59 -29.45
N PRO A 77 -15.61 0.58 -30.33
CA PRO A 77 -15.24 -0.79 -30.03
C PRO A 77 -13.75 -0.95 -29.74
N GLY A 78 -13.45 -1.40 -28.53
CA GLY A 78 -12.18 -2.05 -28.26
C GLY A 78 -11.96 -3.24 -29.19
N THR A 79 -10.74 -3.42 -29.68
CA THR A 79 -10.37 -4.58 -30.51
C THR A 79 -10.04 -5.78 -29.62
N GLY A 80 -10.40 -7.01 -30.05
CA GLY A 80 -9.93 -8.24 -29.40
C GLY A 80 -10.91 -9.05 -28.53
N GLY A 81 -12.21 -8.72 -28.53
CA GLY A 81 -13.23 -9.52 -27.82
C GLY A 81 -13.17 -9.44 -26.29
N ASP A 82 -14.23 -9.92 -25.62
CA ASP A 82 -14.33 -9.95 -24.16
C ASP A 82 -13.59 -11.17 -23.56
N SER A 83 -12.28 -11.23 -23.80
CA SER A 83 -11.42 -12.32 -23.30
C SER A 83 -11.45 -12.48 -21.78
N GLN A 84 -11.65 -11.38 -21.06
CA GLN A 84 -11.66 -11.35 -19.59
C GLN A 84 -12.55 -10.22 -19.04
N PRO A 85 -13.21 -10.43 -17.88
CA PRO A 85 -14.23 -9.52 -17.37
C PRO A 85 -13.71 -8.37 -16.48
N TYR A 86 -12.43 -8.33 -16.11
CA TYR A 86 -11.83 -7.27 -15.29
C TYR A 86 -11.45 -6.05 -16.13
N LYS A 87 -12.18 -4.93 -15.97
CA LYS A 87 -12.07 -3.75 -16.84
C LYS A 87 -11.68 -2.48 -16.06
N TYR A 88 -12.67 -1.64 -15.74
CA TYR A 88 -12.50 -0.37 -15.04
C TYR A 88 -12.10 -0.58 -13.57
N ASN A 89 -11.05 0.11 -13.11
CA ASN A 89 -10.39 -0.04 -11.82
C ASN A 89 -10.06 -1.49 -11.42
N GLY A 90 -9.83 -2.35 -12.42
CA GLY A 90 -9.62 -3.79 -12.21
C GLY A 90 -10.83 -4.51 -11.64
N LYS A 91 -12.04 -3.93 -11.71
CA LYS A 91 -13.29 -4.55 -11.26
C LYS A 91 -13.91 -5.39 -12.35
N GLU A 92 -14.57 -6.46 -11.92
CA GLU A 92 -15.25 -7.37 -12.81
C GLU A 92 -16.54 -6.73 -13.34
N LEU A 93 -16.69 -6.69 -14.66
CA LEU A 93 -17.90 -6.25 -15.33
C LEU A 93 -18.85 -7.44 -15.53
N HIS A 94 -20.01 -7.39 -14.89
CA HIS A 94 -21.06 -8.40 -15.00
C HIS A 94 -22.03 -7.99 -16.11
N GLN A 95 -21.95 -8.66 -17.26
CA GLN A 95 -22.77 -8.34 -18.45
C GLN A 95 -23.93 -9.32 -18.67
N THR A 96 -24.04 -10.35 -17.84
CA THR A 96 -25.09 -11.38 -17.95
C THR A 96 -26.48 -10.73 -17.94
N HIS A 97 -27.33 -11.14 -18.88
CA HIS A 97 -28.69 -10.60 -19.03
C HIS A 97 -28.77 -9.07 -19.21
N GLY A 98 -27.69 -8.43 -19.68
CA GLY A 98 -27.66 -6.98 -19.92
C GLY A 98 -27.44 -6.13 -18.65
N LEU A 99 -27.04 -6.75 -17.54
CA LEU A 99 -26.83 -6.07 -16.26
C LEU A 99 -25.81 -4.92 -16.37
N ASN A 100 -24.67 -5.16 -17.03
CA ASN A 100 -23.60 -4.19 -17.29
C ASN A 100 -23.15 -3.40 -16.03
N LEU A 101 -23.06 -4.10 -14.89
CA LEU A 101 -22.63 -3.52 -13.61
C LEU A 101 -21.24 -3.99 -13.24
N TYR A 102 -20.45 -3.11 -12.63
CA TYR A 102 -19.18 -3.48 -12.03
C TYR A 102 -19.39 -3.97 -10.59
N ASP A 103 -18.78 -5.11 -10.26
CA ASP A 103 -18.73 -5.60 -8.88
C ASP A 103 -17.60 -4.89 -8.11
N TYR A 104 -17.98 -3.97 -7.24
CA TYR A 104 -17.07 -3.26 -6.33
C TYR A 104 -16.98 -3.90 -4.94
N SER A 105 -17.53 -5.11 -4.75
CA SER A 105 -17.66 -5.83 -3.47
C SER A 105 -18.81 -5.35 -2.62
N ALA A 106 -18.73 -4.16 -2.02
CA ALA A 106 -19.80 -3.69 -1.15
C ALA A 106 -21.04 -3.23 -1.94
N ARG A 107 -20.85 -2.79 -3.19
CA ARG A 107 -21.90 -2.22 -4.04
C ARG A 107 -21.67 -2.61 -5.50
N TYR A 108 -22.76 -2.64 -6.28
CA TYR A 108 -22.67 -2.67 -7.73
C TYR A 108 -22.64 -1.26 -8.30
N TYR A 109 -21.74 -1.01 -9.25
CA TYR A 109 -21.53 0.29 -9.89
C TYR A 109 -22.03 0.30 -11.33
N GLU A 110 -22.89 1.25 -11.65
CA GLU A 110 -23.44 1.47 -12.99
C GLU A 110 -22.66 2.56 -13.71
N SER A 111 -21.75 2.13 -14.59
CA SER A 111 -20.85 3.05 -15.30
C SER A 111 -21.54 3.96 -16.33
N ALA A 112 -22.70 3.54 -16.87
CA ALA A 112 -23.47 4.34 -17.83
C ALA A 112 -24.09 5.60 -17.18
N VAL A 113 -24.47 5.49 -15.90
CA VAL A 113 -25.01 6.60 -15.11
C VAL A 113 -23.92 7.29 -14.29
N GLY A 114 -22.85 6.57 -13.94
CA GLY A 114 -21.75 7.08 -13.13
C GLY A 114 -22.02 7.02 -11.63
N ARG A 115 -22.83 6.06 -11.15
CA ARG A 115 -23.28 5.98 -9.76
C ARG A 115 -23.36 4.54 -9.25
N PHE A 116 -23.34 4.37 -7.93
CA PHE A 116 -23.66 3.09 -7.31
C PHE A 116 -25.17 2.83 -7.36
N THR A 117 -25.52 1.55 -7.42
CA THR A 117 -26.93 1.09 -7.46
C THR A 117 -27.56 0.98 -6.07
N SER A 118 -26.76 1.04 -5.01
CA SER A 118 -27.20 0.95 -3.62
C SER A 118 -26.59 2.07 -2.77
N VAL A 119 -27.25 2.37 -1.64
CA VAL A 119 -26.81 3.35 -0.64
C VAL A 119 -25.44 2.94 -0.08
N ASP A 120 -24.54 3.93 0.08
CA ASP A 120 -23.25 3.75 0.74
C ASP A 120 -23.42 3.24 2.18
N PRO A 121 -22.78 2.11 2.57
CA PRO A 121 -22.73 1.69 3.97
C PRO A 121 -22.15 2.76 4.92
N LEU A 122 -21.34 3.67 4.39
CA LEU A 122 -20.72 4.78 5.11
C LEU A 122 -21.39 6.13 4.84
N ALA A 123 -22.63 6.16 4.34
CA ALA A 123 -23.33 7.39 4.00
C ALA A 123 -23.40 8.40 5.17
N GLU A 124 -23.49 7.93 6.41
CA GLU A 124 -23.54 8.76 7.61
C GLU A 124 -22.23 9.52 7.89
N LEU A 125 -21.11 9.12 7.29
CA LEU A 125 -19.84 9.84 7.39
C LEU A 125 -19.77 11.02 6.40
N TYR A 126 -20.67 11.09 5.43
CA TYR A 126 -20.61 12.02 4.29
C TYR A 126 -21.93 12.78 4.09
N TYR A 127 -22.36 13.55 5.09
CA TYR A 127 -23.63 14.30 5.03
C TYR A 127 -23.79 15.23 3.82
N SER A 128 -22.69 15.77 3.28
CA SER A 128 -22.70 16.67 2.13
C SER A 128 -22.66 15.96 0.76
N ILE A 129 -22.55 14.62 0.73
CA ILE A 129 -22.41 13.82 -0.48
C ILE A 129 -23.62 12.90 -0.63
N SER A 130 -24.14 12.76 -1.85
CA SER A 130 -25.22 11.79 -2.09
C SER A 130 -24.74 10.36 -1.81
N PRO A 131 -25.56 9.51 -1.15
CA PRO A 131 -25.17 8.12 -0.82
C PRO A 131 -24.89 7.20 -2.02
N TYR A 132 -25.13 7.66 -3.25
CA TYR A 132 -24.93 6.92 -4.49
C TYR A 132 -23.77 7.46 -5.32
N THR A 133 -23.08 8.51 -4.86
CA THR A 133 -22.02 9.17 -5.61
C THR A 133 -20.79 8.26 -5.76
N TYR A 134 -20.25 8.18 -6.97
CA TYR A 134 -18.97 7.54 -7.21
C TYR A 134 -17.83 8.57 -7.09
N CYS A 135 -16.79 8.24 -6.32
CA CYS A 135 -15.54 9.01 -6.26
C CYS A 135 -15.69 10.51 -5.99
N ASN A 136 -16.68 10.91 -5.17
CA ASN A 136 -17.03 12.31 -4.93
C ASN A 136 -17.15 13.14 -6.23
N ASN A 137 -17.70 12.54 -7.29
CA ASN A 137 -17.82 13.09 -8.64
C ASN A 137 -16.49 13.48 -9.33
N ASN A 138 -15.36 12.97 -8.87
CA ASN A 138 -14.06 13.17 -9.51
C ASN A 138 -13.36 11.82 -9.79
N PRO A 139 -13.88 11.04 -10.77
CA PRO A 139 -13.35 9.72 -11.12
C PRO A 139 -12.05 9.79 -11.92
N ILE A 140 -11.51 10.98 -12.19
CA ILE A 140 -10.20 11.18 -12.84
C ILE A 140 -9.07 11.14 -11.79
N LYS A 141 -9.37 11.52 -10.54
CA LYS A 141 -8.43 11.58 -9.43
C LYS A 141 -8.62 10.42 -8.43
N PHE A 142 -9.87 10.07 -8.15
CA PHE A 142 -10.20 9.10 -7.12
C PHE A 142 -10.68 7.77 -7.71
N ILE A 143 -10.45 6.70 -6.95
CA ILE A 143 -10.98 5.35 -7.16
C ILE A 143 -11.73 4.92 -5.89
N ASP A 144 -12.66 3.97 -5.97
CA ASP A 144 -13.25 3.34 -4.78
C ASP A 144 -12.86 1.87 -4.71
N PRO A 145 -11.77 1.48 -4.01
CA PRO A 145 -11.30 0.10 -4.02
C PRO A 145 -12.27 -0.91 -3.42
N SER A 146 -13.08 -0.51 -2.44
CA SER A 146 -13.95 -1.42 -1.66
C SER A 146 -15.43 -1.27 -2.00
N GLY A 147 -15.78 -0.27 -2.80
CA GLY A 147 -17.16 0.14 -2.99
C GLY A 147 -17.75 0.77 -1.74
N MET A 148 -16.97 1.30 -0.82
CA MET A 148 -17.45 1.99 0.40
C MET A 148 -16.77 3.33 0.61
N LYS A 149 -15.57 3.52 0.04
CA LYS A 149 -14.75 4.69 0.34
C LYS A 149 -13.82 4.98 -0.81
N TYR A 150 -13.93 6.20 -1.32
CA TYR A 150 -13.02 6.66 -2.35
C TYR A 150 -11.64 6.99 -1.77
N ALA A 151 -10.60 6.70 -2.53
CA ALA A 151 -9.21 6.97 -2.24
C ALA A 151 -8.56 7.64 -3.44
N ASN A 152 -7.51 8.43 -3.21
CA ASN A 152 -6.70 8.97 -4.30
C ASN A 152 -5.98 7.82 -5.00
N ALA A 153 -6.05 7.79 -6.33
CA ALA A 153 -5.44 6.74 -7.12
C ALA A 153 -3.92 6.68 -6.91
N SER A 154 -3.26 7.85 -6.81
CA SER A 154 -1.81 7.91 -6.60
C SER A 154 -1.39 7.37 -5.24
N ASP A 155 -2.16 7.68 -4.18
CA ASP A 155 -1.88 7.22 -2.82
C ASP A 155 -2.11 5.72 -2.68
N SER A 156 -3.20 5.22 -3.28
CA SER A 156 -3.49 3.79 -3.35
C SER A 156 -2.35 3.05 -4.06
N ALA A 157 -1.97 3.50 -5.26
CA ALA A 157 -0.87 2.91 -6.01
C ALA A 157 0.45 2.94 -5.25
N TYR A 158 0.73 4.04 -4.54
CA TYR A 158 1.93 4.18 -3.73
C TYR A 158 1.98 3.17 -2.57
N ALA A 159 0.90 3.04 -1.79
CA ALA A 159 0.81 2.06 -0.71
C ALA A 159 1.00 0.62 -1.22
N TYR A 160 0.38 0.26 -2.35
CA TYR A 160 0.55 -1.05 -2.97
C TYR A 160 1.99 -1.32 -3.39
N ASN A 161 2.67 -0.35 -4.02
CA ASN A 161 4.07 -0.50 -4.42
C ASN A 161 4.98 -0.74 -3.20
N ASN A 162 4.76 -0.02 -2.10
CA ASN A 162 5.52 -0.22 -0.87
C ASN A 162 5.30 -1.62 -0.28
N MET A 163 4.06 -2.13 -0.31
CA MET A 163 3.75 -3.50 0.12
C MET A 163 4.41 -4.56 -0.79
N PHE A 164 4.49 -4.31 -2.10
CA PHE A 164 5.20 -5.18 -3.03
C PHE A 164 6.71 -5.18 -2.77
N ASP A 165 7.31 -4.02 -2.55
CA ASP A 165 8.72 -3.87 -2.22
C ASP A 165 9.06 -4.59 -0.90
N LEU A 166 8.17 -4.51 0.11
CA LEU A 166 8.27 -5.30 1.35
C LEU A 166 8.26 -6.82 1.09
N LEU A 167 7.33 -7.31 0.28
CA LEU A 167 7.25 -8.73 -0.06
C LEU A 167 8.51 -9.20 -0.80
N GLY A 168 9.02 -8.41 -1.74
CA GLY A 168 10.28 -8.66 -2.42
C GLY A 168 11.45 -8.75 -1.43
N GLN A 169 11.53 -7.82 -0.49
CA GLN A 169 12.56 -7.80 0.55
C GLN A 169 12.47 -9.02 1.48
N ILE A 170 11.27 -9.44 1.86
CA ILE A 170 11.04 -10.66 2.66
C ILE A 170 11.54 -11.89 1.90
N VAL A 171 11.23 -12.02 0.60
CA VAL A 171 11.69 -13.14 -0.22
C VAL A 171 13.22 -13.20 -0.26
N CYS A 172 13.89 -12.06 -0.46
CA CYS A 172 15.35 -11.99 -0.43
C CYS A 172 15.93 -12.44 0.92
N LEU A 173 15.34 -12.02 2.04
CA LEU A 173 15.78 -12.45 3.37
C LEU A 173 15.54 -13.94 3.61
N LEU A 174 14.42 -14.50 3.13
CA LEU A 174 14.14 -15.93 3.24
C LEU A 174 15.18 -16.76 2.47
N MET A 175 15.60 -16.31 1.29
CA MET A 175 16.67 -16.95 0.52
C MET A 175 18.02 -16.87 1.26
N GLN A 176 18.38 -15.68 1.78
CA GLN A 176 19.60 -15.50 2.56
C GLN A 176 19.61 -16.39 3.80
N ARG A 177 18.50 -16.44 4.55
CA ARG A 177 18.32 -17.32 5.71
C ARG A 177 18.53 -18.78 5.34
N SER A 178 17.96 -19.23 4.22
CA SER A 178 18.11 -20.61 3.75
C SER A 178 19.57 -20.96 3.45
N ASN A 179 20.30 -20.05 2.78
CA ASN A 179 21.71 -20.25 2.45
C ASN A 179 22.59 -20.34 3.71
N LEU A 180 22.40 -19.41 4.66
CA LEU A 180 23.15 -19.41 5.93
C LEU A 180 22.89 -20.69 6.73
N LYS A 181 21.63 -21.13 6.84
CA LYS A 181 21.29 -22.38 7.53
C LYS A 181 21.90 -23.62 6.86
N GLN A 182 21.94 -23.67 5.52
CA GLN A 182 22.58 -24.77 4.79
C GLN A 182 24.10 -24.83 5.03
N ASN A 183 24.74 -23.68 5.25
CA ASN A 183 26.17 -23.57 5.53
C ASN A 183 26.51 -23.62 7.02
N ASN A 184 25.55 -23.93 7.90
CA ASN A 184 25.70 -23.88 9.36
C ASN A 184 26.22 -22.52 9.88
N GLN A 185 25.85 -21.42 9.22
CA GLN A 185 26.20 -20.06 9.62
C GLN A 185 25.07 -19.43 10.46
N ASP A 186 25.44 -18.51 11.35
CA ASP A 186 24.46 -17.72 12.11
C ASP A 186 23.63 -16.83 11.18
N ILE A 187 22.32 -16.83 11.39
CA ILE A 187 21.36 -16.02 10.63
C ILE A 187 21.22 -14.60 11.19
N GLY A 188 21.84 -14.31 12.34
CA GLY A 188 21.74 -13.01 13.00
C GLY A 188 20.29 -12.65 13.31
N ASN A 189 19.84 -11.48 12.82
CA ASN A 189 18.50 -10.94 13.09
C ASN A 189 17.51 -11.10 11.93
N ILE A 190 17.78 -11.99 10.96
CA ILE A 190 16.95 -12.12 9.75
C ILE A 190 15.49 -12.44 10.10
N ASP A 191 15.25 -13.37 11.02
CA ASP A 191 13.88 -13.76 11.40
C ASP A 191 13.14 -12.60 12.09
N ASP A 192 13.82 -11.80 12.91
CA ASP A 192 13.23 -10.59 13.52
C ASP A 192 12.86 -9.55 12.45
N ARG A 193 13.73 -9.34 11.46
CA ARG A 193 13.45 -8.41 10.34
C ARG A 193 12.25 -8.86 9.51
N ILE A 194 12.14 -10.15 9.21
CA ILE A 194 10.98 -10.70 8.49
C ILE A 194 9.71 -10.50 9.32
N SER A 195 9.77 -10.76 10.63
CA SER A 195 8.63 -10.54 11.54
C SER A 195 8.16 -9.08 11.54
N GLU A 196 9.09 -8.12 11.67
CA GLU A 196 8.75 -6.69 11.64
C GLU A 196 8.24 -6.22 10.27
N MET A 197 8.79 -6.72 9.16
CA MET A 197 8.26 -6.39 7.83
C MET A 197 6.85 -6.96 7.61
N ASN A 198 6.53 -8.14 8.14
CA ASN A 198 5.15 -8.65 8.10
C ASN A 198 4.19 -7.76 8.88
N LYS A 199 4.63 -7.17 10.00
CA LYS A 199 3.82 -6.16 10.70
C LYS A 199 3.62 -4.91 9.84
N SER A 200 4.63 -4.46 9.10
CA SER A 200 4.49 -3.33 8.16
C SER A 200 3.48 -3.62 7.04
N ILE A 201 3.44 -4.86 6.53
CA ILE A 201 2.38 -5.29 5.60
C ILE A 201 0.99 -5.17 6.27
N ASN A 202 0.87 -5.58 7.53
CA ASN A 202 -0.38 -5.45 8.28
C ASN A 202 -0.75 -3.98 8.52
N ASP A 203 0.21 -3.08 8.75
CA ASP A 203 -0.09 -1.64 8.89
C ASP A 203 -0.75 -1.07 7.64
N PHE A 204 -0.20 -1.34 6.45
CA PHE A 204 -0.83 -0.92 5.20
C PHE A 204 -2.22 -1.54 5.01
N ALA A 205 -2.38 -2.80 5.43
CA ALA A 205 -3.69 -3.45 5.40
C ALA A 205 -4.68 -2.79 6.36
N ASP A 206 -4.26 -2.45 7.58
CA ASP A 206 -5.09 -1.79 8.58
C ASP A 206 -5.50 -0.39 8.11
N MET A 207 -4.56 0.39 7.57
CA MET A 207 -4.84 1.68 6.93
C MET A 207 -5.88 1.54 5.82
N GLY A 208 -5.74 0.52 4.97
CA GLY A 208 -6.69 0.24 3.88
C GLY A 208 -8.07 -0.24 4.36
N ASN A 209 -8.17 -0.79 5.57
CA ASN A 209 -9.42 -1.24 6.18
C ASN A 209 -10.06 -0.18 7.09
N ASP A 210 -9.39 0.94 7.36
CA ASP A 210 -9.95 2.01 8.17
C ASP A 210 -11.06 2.75 7.40
N LEU A 211 -12.29 2.50 7.83
CA LEU A 211 -13.47 3.12 7.24
C LEU A 211 -13.59 4.60 7.65
N LEU A 212 -13.03 5.01 8.79
CA LEU A 212 -13.16 6.35 9.36
C LEU A 212 -12.06 7.30 8.89
N LYS A 213 -10.83 6.81 8.68
CA LYS A 213 -9.66 7.64 8.34
C LYS A 213 -9.16 7.42 6.92
N THR A 214 -8.88 8.50 6.21
CA THR A 214 -8.28 8.50 4.88
C THR A 214 -6.81 8.83 5.04
N TYR A 215 -5.94 7.98 4.51
CA TYR A 215 -4.49 8.15 4.55
C TYR A 215 -3.96 8.64 3.21
N THR A 216 -3.09 9.65 3.23
CA THR A 216 -2.52 10.26 2.01
C THR A 216 -1.03 10.47 2.15
N PHE A 217 -0.27 10.26 1.07
CA PHE A 217 1.19 10.34 1.11
C PHE A 217 1.66 11.61 0.42
N ASN A 218 2.16 12.56 1.21
CA ASN A 218 2.79 13.77 0.72
C ASN A 218 4.32 13.57 0.64
N ASP A 219 4.90 13.90 -0.51
CA ASP A 219 6.36 13.83 -0.67
C ASP A 219 6.98 15.15 -0.24
N VAL A 220 7.75 15.13 0.84
CA VAL A 220 8.42 16.35 1.35
C VAL A 220 9.81 16.57 0.75
N GLY A 221 10.27 15.66 -0.11
CA GLY A 221 11.59 15.72 -0.73
C GLY A 221 12.74 15.46 0.27
N GLU A 222 13.96 15.30 -0.24
CA GLU A 222 15.12 14.83 0.56
C GLU A 222 15.51 15.74 1.73
N MET A 223 15.12 17.01 1.70
CA MET A 223 15.34 17.99 2.77
C MET A 223 14.12 18.21 3.67
N GLY A 224 13.00 17.55 3.35
CA GLY A 224 11.77 17.63 4.11
C GLY A 224 11.82 16.82 5.40
N THR A 225 10.88 17.10 6.30
CA THR A 225 10.76 16.37 7.56
C THR A 225 9.59 15.41 7.51
N PRO A 226 9.83 14.09 7.52
CA PRO A 226 8.76 13.11 7.65
C PRO A 226 7.97 13.34 8.92
N ARG A 227 6.64 13.21 8.86
CA ARG A 227 5.73 13.38 10.00
C ARG A 227 4.30 12.98 9.65
N ILE A 228 3.47 12.88 10.67
CA ILE A 228 2.02 12.68 10.54
C ILE A 228 1.33 14.02 10.79
N LEU A 229 0.42 14.38 9.89
CA LEU A 229 -0.43 15.57 10.01
C LEU A 229 -1.89 15.15 10.11
N PHE A 230 -2.55 15.63 11.17
CA PHE A 230 -3.98 15.49 11.35
C PHE A 230 -4.68 16.72 10.76
N SER A 231 -5.64 16.50 9.87
CA SER A 231 -6.53 17.57 9.40
C SER A 231 -7.52 17.99 10.49
N ASP A 232 -7.96 19.26 10.47
CA ASP A 232 -8.94 19.85 11.41
C ASP A 232 -10.21 19.01 11.64
N ASN A 233 -10.65 18.22 10.64
CA ASN A 233 -11.82 17.34 10.75
C ASN A 233 -11.48 15.91 11.24
N SER A 234 -10.22 15.65 11.61
CA SER A 234 -9.61 14.38 12.07
C SER A 234 -9.67 13.19 11.11
N ASN A 235 -10.53 13.20 10.09
CA ASN A 235 -10.75 12.04 9.20
C ASN A 235 -9.73 11.91 8.07
N LEU A 236 -8.89 12.93 7.85
CA LEU A 236 -7.80 12.89 6.88
C LEU A 236 -6.48 12.91 7.65
N ILE A 237 -5.64 11.91 7.36
CA ILE A 237 -4.29 11.75 7.86
C ILE A 237 -3.35 11.89 6.67
N THR A 238 -2.40 12.81 6.78
CA THR A 238 -1.38 13.04 5.76
C THR A 238 -0.02 12.59 6.30
N LEU A 239 0.60 11.64 5.62
CA LEU A 239 1.96 11.21 5.85
C LEU A 239 2.88 12.07 5.01
N ASP A 240 3.59 12.99 5.65
CA ASP A 240 4.77 13.61 5.08
C ASP A 240 5.87 12.53 5.08
N VAL A 241 6.32 12.09 3.91
CA VAL A 241 7.36 11.07 3.74
C VAL A 241 8.35 11.51 2.67
N ILE A 242 9.56 10.94 2.69
CA ILE A 242 10.50 11.07 1.58
C ILE A 242 10.27 9.88 0.67
N LYS A 243 9.55 10.06 -0.44
CA LYS A 243 9.11 8.90 -1.23
C LYS A 243 10.25 8.10 -1.85
N SER A 244 11.43 8.70 -1.98
CA SER A 244 12.68 8.05 -2.42
C SER A 244 13.36 7.22 -1.32
N ASP A 245 13.05 7.43 -0.04
CA ASP A 245 13.56 6.65 1.09
C ASP A 245 12.44 5.82 1.73
N ILE A 246 12.30 4.60 1.24
CA ILE A 246 11.30 3.64 1.71
C ILE A 246 11.47 3.35 3.22
N GLY A 247 12.66 3.49 3.79
CA GLY A 247 12.86 3.34 5.23
C GLY A 247 12.01 4.34 6.03
N THR A 248 12.01 5.61 5.63
CA THR A 248 11.16 6.64 6.25
C THR A 248 9.68 6.36 6.03
N VAL A 249 9.31 5.84 4.87
CA VAL A 249 7.93 5.46 4.56
C VAL A 249 7.46 4.35 5.50
N MET A 250 8.30 3.34 5.76
CA MET A 250 7.98 2.26 6.71
C MET A 250 7.88 2.76 8.15
N HIS A 251 8.67 3.77 8.51
CA HIS A 251 8.59 4.44 9.81
C HIS A 251 7.22 5.11 9.98
N GLU A 252 6.87 6.04 9.10
CA GLU A 252 5.63 6.81 9.26
C GLU A 252 4.38 5.91 9.08
N SER A 253 4.44 4.94 8.16
CA SER A 253 3.33 3.99 7.96
C SER A 253 3.09 3.09 9.18
N ARG A 254 4.10 2.85 10.04
CA ARG A 254 3.90 2.11 11.30
C ARG A 254 2.95 2.86 12.21
N HIS A 255 3.17 4.16 12.39
CA HIS A 255 2.32 4.99 13.23
C HIS A 255 0.90 5.04 12.67
N ASP A 256 0.76 5.16 11.36
CA ASP A 256 -0.54 5.16 10.71
C ASP A 256 -1.31 3.85 10.85
N GLY A 257 -0.61 2.71 10.76
CA GLY A 257 -1.19 1.41 11.10
C GLY A 257 -1.66 1.35 12.57
N GLN A 258 -0.89 1.93 13.49
CA GLN A 258 -1.30 2.03 14.90
C GLN A 258 -2.52 2.94 15.08
N ILE A 259 -2.61 4.04 14.32
CA ILE A 259 -3.80 4.90 14.30
C ILE A 259 -5.00 4.12 13.76
N ALA A 260 -4.84 3.37 12.66
CA ALA A 260 -5.90 2.57 12.06
C ALA A 260 -6.46 1.51 13.03
N ARG A 261 -5.58 0.93 13.86
CA ARG A 261 -5.95 -0.01 14.94
C ARG A 261 -6.42 0.65 16.23
N ARG A 262 -6.44 1.99 16.30
CA ARG A 262 -6.78 2.80 17.48
C ARG A 262 -5.81 2.62 18.65
N GLU A 263 -4.58 2.21 18.38
CA GLU A 263 -3.48 2.08 19.34
C GLU A 263 -2.81 3.45 19.60
N LEU A 264 -2.79 4.33 18.59
CA LEU A 264 -2.15 5.64 18.64
C LEU A 264 -3.16 6.77 18.40
N TRP A 265 -3.09 7.79 19.26
CA TRP A 265 -3.86 9.05 19.19
C TRP A 265 -2.95 10.19 19.65
N GLU A 266 -3.31 11.44 19.33
CA GLU A 266 -2.52 12.64 19.70
C GLU A 266 -2.15 12.66 21.20
N ASP A 267 -3.09 12.31 22.07
CA ASP A 267 -2.90 12.33 23.53
C ASP A 267 -2.26 11.05 24.12
N ASN A 268 -2.09 9.98 23.33
CA ASN A 268 -1.59 8.67 23.81
C ASN A 268 -0.32 8.21 23.08
N TYR A 269 0.44 9.16 22.56
CA TYR A 269 1.71 8.89 21.90
C TYR A 269 2.82 8.64 22.94
N TYR A 270 3.47 7.47 22.89
CA TYR A 270 4.56 7.13 23.79
C TYR A 270 5.76 6.47 23.11
N GLU A 271 6.88 6.40 23.82
CA GLU A 271 8.19 5.95 23.30
C GLU A 271 8.17 4.53 22.68
N GLY A 272 7.18 3.70 23.02
CA GLY A 272 6.99 2.37 22.44
C GLY A 272 6.54 2.41 20.99
N HIS A 273 5.76 3.42 20.59
CA HIS A 273 5.38 3.64 19.20
C HIS A 273 6.61 3.96 18.35
N GLU A 274 7.50 4.81 18.87
CA GLU A 274 8.78 5.14 18.23
C GLU A 274 9.73 3.96 18.12
N ILE A 275 9.85 3.15 19.18
CA ILE A 275 10.60 1.89 19.09
C ILE A 275 10.05 1.03 17.94
N SER A 276 8.73 0.91 17.82
CA SER A 276 8.09 0.14 16.76
C SER A 276 8.34 0.72 15.37
N ALA A 277 8.35 2.04 15.23
CA ALA A 277 8.53 2.72 13.94
C ALA A 277 9.99 2.64 13.46
N TYR A 278 10.96 2.88 14.34
CA TYR A 278 12.38 2.67 14.01
C TYR A 278 12.70 1.20 13.71
N ARG A 279 12.03 0.25 14.36
CA ARG A 279 12.16 -1.17 14.00
C ARG A 279 11.63 -1.46 12.61
N ALA A 280 10.50 -0.87 12.21
CA ALA A 280 9.98 -1.01 10.85
C ALA A 280 10.98 -0.46 9.81
N GLN A 281 11.54 0.72 10.06
CA GLN A 281 12.59 1.32 9.23
C GLN A 281 13.82 0.41 9.12
N TYR A 282 14.37 -0.04 10.25
CA TYR A 282 15.52 -0.94 10.28
C TYR A 282 15.24 -2.27 9.60
N ALA A 283 14.04 -2.84 9.79
CA ALA A 283 13.68 -4.14 9.22
C ALA A 283 13.80 -4.11 7.69
N TYR A 284 13.32 -3.03 7.06
CA TYR A 284 13.47 -2.80 5.63
C TYR A 284 14.93 -2.53 5.24
N MET A 285 15.56 -1.51 5.85
CA MET A 285 16.89 -1.03 5.44
C MET A 285 18.05 -1.99 5.79
N GLY A 286 17.88 -2.81 6.83
CA GLY A 286 18.92 -3.67 7.41
C GLY A 286 20.00 -2.92 8.21
N ARG A 287 19.93 -1.59 8.24
CA ARG A 287 20.82 -0.69 8.99
C ARG A 287 20.05 0.57 9.36
N LEU A 288 20.49 1.24 10.42
CA LEU A 288 20.11 2.63 10.69
C LEU A 288 21.39 3.44 10.84
N SER A 289 21.48 4.54 10.09
CA SER A 289 22.51 5.55 10.22
C SER A 289 21.82 6.84 10.66
N ILE A 290 22.20 7.35 11.82
CA ILE A 290 21.57 8.52 12.42
C ILE A 290 22.50 9.69 12.16
N ASN A 291 22.07 10.60 11.30
CA ASN A 291 22.80 11.81 11.01
C ASN A 291 22.36 12.91 11.98
N THR A 292 23.25 13.35 12.86
CA THR A 292 23.00 14.49 13.74
C THR A 292 23.35 15.78 13.00
N ALA A 293 22.38 16.34 12.28
CA ALA A 293 22.50 17.73 11.85
C ALA A 293 21.94 18.65 12.95
N PRO A 294 22.66 19.70 13.38
CA PRO A 294 22.06 20.75 14.19
C PRO A 294 21.00 21.45 13.33
N ARG A 295 19.72 21.29 13.66
CA ARG A 295 18.65 22.03 12.97
C ARG A 295 18.51 23.41 13.63
N LEU A 296 18.79 24.45 12.86
CA LEU A 296 18.56 25.84 13.27
C LEU A 296 17.06 26.10 13.45
N GLU A 297 16.72 26.69 14.59
CA GLU A 297 15.38 27.09 14.99
C GLU A 297 14.83 28.19 14.07
N MET A 298 13.55 28.08 13.69
CA MET A 298 12.73 29.25 13.39
C MET A 298 11.39 29.10 14.12
N GLU A 299 11.22 30.02 15.07
CA GLU A 299 10.03 30.47 15.81
C GLU A 299 8.85 29.48 15.99
N ASN A 300 8.66 29.08 17.25
CA ASN A 300 7.47 28.47 17.86
C ASN A 300 7.26 26.95 17.72
N ILE A 301 8.32 26.18 17.46
CA ILE A 301 8.33 24.73 17.65
C ILE A 301 9.59 24.38 18.45
N VAL A 302 9.43 23.70 19.60
CA VAL A 302 10.57 23.19 20.39
C VAL A 302 11.31 22.16 19.53
N PHE A 303 12.55 22.46 19.13
CA PHE A 303 13.39 21.54 18.37
C PHE A 303 14.48 20.96 19.26
N PHE A 304 14.64 19.63 19.10
CA PHE A 304 15.78 18.78 19.46
C PHE A 304 16.99 19.51 20.07
N SER A 305 17.13 19.44 21.39
CA SER A 305 18.42 19.54 22.04
C SER A 305 19.14 18.19 21.89
N LEU A 306 20.37 18.23 21.38
CA LEU A 306 21.20 17.06 21.07
C LEU A 306 21.41 16.19 22.32
N GLY A 307 20.81 15.00 22.35
CA GLY A 307 21.15 13.97 23.32
C GLY A 307 22.63 13.58 23.24
N SER A 308 23.19 13.12 24.36
CA SER A 308 24.59 12.68 24.47
C SER A 308 24.90 11.49 23.54
N LEU A 309 25.64 11.73 22.45
CA LEU A 309 26.09 10.73 21.45
C LEU A 309 27.15 9.75 22.00
N PRO A 310 27.40 8.54 21.40
CA PRO A 310 26.94 8.04 20.08
C PRO A 310 26.49 6.56 20.01
N ILE A 311 25.43 6.24 19.24
CA ILE A 311 25.35 4.96 18.51
C ILE A 311 25.24 5.29 17.02
N THR A 312 26.35 5.14 16.31
CA THR A 312 26.46 5.57 14.90
C THR A 312 26.03 4.50 13.90
N ASN A 313 25.96 3.22 14.30
CA ASN A 313 25.55 2.12 13.43
C ASN A 313 24.78 1.06 14.21
N ILE A 314 23.45 1.01 14.06
CA ILE A 314 22.65 -0.12 14.54
C ILE A 314 22.82 -1.27 13.56
N THR A 315 23.23 -2.43 14.06
CA THR A 315 23.43 -3.66 13.27
C THR A 315 22.54 -4.80 13.75
N ASN A 316 21.83 -4.61 14.86
CA ASN A 316 20.81 -5.54 15.34
C ASN A 316 19.52 -4.81 15.73
N ILE A 317 18.37 -5.26 15.22
CA ILE A 317 17.06 -4.66 15.48
C ILE A 317 16.71 -4.57 16.97
N ASN A 318 17.23 -5.49 17.80
CA ASN A 318 17.01 -5.50 19.25
C ASN A 318 17.77 -4.38 19.99
N GLN A 319 18.74 -3.73 19.33
CA GLN A 319 19.37 -2.50 19.84
C GLN A 319 18.41 -1.30 19.79
N ILE A 320 17.35 -1.38 18.99
CA ILE A 320 16.27 -0.39 18.97
C ILE A 320 15.36 -0.66 20.15
N ASN A 321 15.64 0.04 21.25
CA ASN A 321 14.95 -0.06 22.53
C ASN A 321 14.82 1.34 23.16
N ARG A 322 14.23 1.40 24.36
CA ARG A 322 13.98 2.67 25.08
C ARG A 322 15.26 3.48 25.30
N SER A 323 16.38 2.81 25.62
CA SER A 323 17.66 3.51 25.83
C SER A 323 18.17 4.14 24.54
N PHE A 324 18.01 3.44 23.41
CA PHE A 324 18.36 3.98 22.09
C PHE A 324 17.48 5.19 21.75
N ILE A 325 16.16 5.09 21.89
CA ILE A 325 15.24 6.19 21.60
C ILE A 325 15.54 7.42 22.48
N ASN A 326 15.75 7.21 23.79
CA ASN A 326 16.14 8.28 24.70
C ASN A 326 17.53 8.89 24.39
N SER A 327 18.39 8.19 23.66
CA SER A 327 19.71 8.72 23.27
C SER A 327 19.66 9.64 22.05
N ILE A 328 18.59 9.56 21.26
CA ILE A 328 18.41 10.34 20.03
C ILE A 328 17.32 11.41 20.15
N ALA A 329 16.61 11.46 21.29
CA ALA A 329 15.55 12.43 21.55
C ALA A 329 15.50 12.83 23.03
N GLU A 330 15.29 14.12 23.31
CA GLU A 330 14.95 14.63 24.64
C GLU A 330 13.43 14.76 24.81
N LYS A 331 12.94 14.46 26.02
CA LYS A 331 11.54 14.69 26.40
C LYS A 331 11.31 16.19 26.59
N GLY A 332 10.45 16.80 25.77
CA GLY A 332 9.99 18.17 25.99
C GLY A 332 8.81 18.25 26.93
N THR A 333 8.54 19.45 27.44
CA THR A 333 7.27 19.80 28.08
C THR A 333 6.51 20.72 27.14
N ASN A 334 5.22 20.46 26.91
CA ASN A 334 4.38 21.42 26.19
C ASN A 334 4.13 22.66 27.06
N SER A 335 3.59 23.73 26.47
CA SER A 335 3.27 25.00 27.14
C SER A 335 2.28 24.88 28.31
N LEU A 336 1.69 23.69 28.52
CA LEU A 336 0.75 23.35 29.58
C LEU A 336 1.38 22.52 30.71
N GLY A 337 2.69 22.28 30.70
CA GLY A 337 3.40 21.57 31.77
C GLY A 337 3.11 20.07 31.84
N THR A 338 2.53 19.49 30.78
CA THR A 338 2.34 18.04 30.66
C THR A 338 3.52 17.41 29.93
N ASN A 339 3.93 16.21 30.34
CA ASN A 339 4.96 15.42 29.67
C ASN A 339 4.44 14.97 28.29
N SER A 340 4.63 15.80 27.27
CA SER A 340 4.37 15.43 25.88
C SER A 340 5.63 14.80 25.29
N ILE A 341 5.52 13.61 24.72
CA ILE A 341 6.63 13.01 23.98
C ILE A 341 6.73 13.75 22.66
N ASN A 342 7.80 14.52 22.48
CA ASN A 342 8.10 15.22 21.24
C ASN A 342 8.33 14.20 20.12
N TYR A 343 7.65 14.39 18.99
CA TYR A 343 7.77 13.55 17.79
C TYR A 343 9.23 13.33 17.40
N ILE A 344 9.65 12.07 17.33
CA ILE A 344 11.03 11.67 17.05
C ILE A 344 11.13 11.42 15.55
N TYR A 345 11.64 12.41 14.80
CA TYR A 345 11.72 12.28 13.35
C TYR A 345 12.92 11.42 12.92
N PRO A 346 12.77 10.56 11.89
CA PRO A 346 13.90 9.86 11.32
C PRO A 346 14.90 10.89 10.73
N PRO A 347 16.20 10.81 11.02
CA PRO A 347 17.19 11.66 10.37
C PRO A 347 17.21 11.36 8.88
N THR A 348 17.20 12.40 8.06
CA THR A 348 17.33 12.32 6.59
C THR A 348 18.62 11.58 6.25
N GLN A 349 18.53 10.35 5.75
CA GLN A 349 19.69 9.64 5.24
C GLN A 349 19.93 10.06 3.79
N ASN A 350 21.06 10.70 3.53
CA ASN A 350 21.62 10.79 2.18
C ASN A 350 22.08 9.38 1.75
N ILE A 351 21.17 8.52 1.31
CA ILE A 351 21.54 7.27 0.64
C ILE A 351 21.31 7.42 -0.85
N SER A 352 22.40 7.40 -1.61
CA SER A 352 22.34 7.22 -3.06
C SER A 352 21.75 5.84 -3.38
N SER A 353 20.84 5.81 -4.35
CA SER A 353 20.03 4.68 -4.83
C SER A 353 20.81 3.52 -5.48
N LEU A 354 22.09 3.34 -5.17
CA LEU A 354 23.04 2.57 -5.99
C LEU A 354 23.57 1.26 -5.39
N GLN A 355 22.96 0.68 -4.34
CA GLN A 355 23.47 -0.57 -3.73
C GLN A 355 22.64 -1.84 -3.93
N TRP A 356 21.61 -1.87 -4.77
CA TRP A 356 20.87 -3.11 -5.07
C TRP A 356 20.50 -3.28 -6.55
N ASN A 357 21.48 -3.08 -7.44
CA ASN A 357 21.37 -3.61 -8.82
C ASN A 357 21.73 -5.10 -8.80
N GLY A 358 20.77 -5.94 -8.41
CA GLY A 358 20.97 -7.40 -8.37
C GLY A 358 19.89 -8.19 -9.09
N ILE A 359 18.60 -7.91 -8.86
CA ILE A 359 17.50 -8.67 -9.46
C ILE A 359 16.32 -7.72 -9.67
N GLY A 360 16.24 -7.14 -10.87
CA GLY A 360 15.16 -6.24 -11.25
C GLY A 360 13.85 -7.01 -11.45
N PHE A 361 12.97 -6.97 -10.47
CA PHE A 361 11.55 -7.24 -10.72
C PHE A 361 10.89 -5.95 -11.20
N SER A 362 10.37 -5.99 -12.43
CA SER A 362 9.70 -4.89 -13.11
C SER A 362 8.47 -4.43 -12.31
N LYS A 363 8.50 -3.18 -11.84
CA LYS A 363 7.37 -2.43 -11.27
C LYS A 363 6.19 -2.42 -12.24
N LYS A 364 5.15 -3.19 -11.95
CA LYS A 364 3.79 -2.96 -12.47
C LYS A 364 2.77 -3.35 -11.41
N SER A 365 1.73 -2.49 -11.31
CA SER A 365 0.45 -2.59 -10.58
C SER A 365 -0.02 -4.03 -10.32
N TYR A 366 -0.76 -4.37 -9.26
CA TYR A 366 -2.24 -4.31 -9.15
C TYR A 366 -2.78 -4.75 -7.77
N PHE A 367 -4.07 -4.45 -7.60
CA PHE A 367 -5.03 -4.81 -6.55
C PHE A 367 -5.03 -6.28 -6.09
N LYS A 368 -5.23 -6.45 -4.78
CA LYS A 368 -5.62 -7.70 -4.12
C LYS A 368 -7.06 -7.56 -3.60
N ARG A 369 -7.94 -8.55 -3.84
CA ARG A 369 -9.20 -8.72 -3.10
C ARG A 369 -8.91 -9.68 -1.93
N ARG A 370 -9.48 -9.40 -0.75
CA ARG A 370 -9.53 -10.34 0.38
C ARG A 370 -10.32 -11.59 0.01
#